data_AF-A0A843LN34-F1
#
_entry.id   AF-A0A843LN34-F1
#
_cell.length_a   1.000
_cell.length_b   1.000
_cell.length_c   1.000
_cell.angle_alpha   90.00
_cell.angle_beta   90.00
_cell.angle_gamma   90.00
#
_symmetry.space_group_name_H-M   'P 1'
#
loop_
_entity.id
_entity.type
_entity.pdbx_description
1 polymer ?
#
loop_
_entity_poly.entity_id
_entity_poly.type
_entity_poly.pdbx_seq_one_letter_code
_entity_poly.pdbx_strand_id
1 'polypeptide(L)'
;MTPSQIPDVLVQARPLTSEGSAILIGFPGSGLVGSIALSYLVEKLGFDSIGTMTSKYFPPMAMMSEGVIAVPVRIYEKGKFVAIL
;
A
#
# COMPACT_ATOMS: atom_id res chain seq x y z
N MET A 1 28.35 5.90 -19.14
CA MET A 1 27.45 4.80 -18.73
C MET A 1 26.11 5.44 -18.45
N THR A 2 25.16 5.29 -19.37
CA THR A 2 23.82 5.91 -19.28
C THR A 2 23.06 5.29 -18.10
N PRO A 3 22.41 6.10 -17.23
CA PRO A 3 21.62 5.57 -16.13
C PRO A 3 20.35 4.94 -16.69
N SER A 4 20.46 3.67 -17.05
CA SER A 4 19.36 2.85 -17.53
C SER A 4 18.30 2.65 -16.43
N GLN A 5 17.14 3.28 -16.63
CA GLN A 5 15.79 2.79 -16.32
C GLN A 5 15.61 1.99 -15.01
N ILE A 6 16.00 2.55 -13.86
CA ILE A 6 15.33 2.14 -12.63
C ILE A 6 13.91 2.73 -12.71
N PRO A 7 12.85 1.92 -12.65
CA PRO A 7 11.50 2.44 -12.71
C PRO A 7 11.29 3.42 -11.55
N ASP A 8 10.71 4.58 -11.86
CA ASP A 8 10.44 5.63 -10.89
C ASP A 8 9.57 5.17 -9.72
N VAL A 9 8.73 4.16 -9.97
CA VAL A 9 7.88 3.48 -9.00
C VAL A 9 8.03 1.97 -9.20
N LEU A 10 8.40 1.27 -8.13
CA LEU A 10 8.49 -0.18 -8.06
C LEU A 10 7.29 -0.72 -7.28
N VAL A 11 6.51 -1.59 -7.90
CA VAL A 11 5.39 -2.29 -7.26
C VAL A 11 5.76 -3.77 -7.16
N GLN A 12 5.73 -4.31 -5.96
CA GLN A 12 5.95 -5.73 -5.68
C GLN A 12 4.69 -6.28 -5.04
N ALA A 13 3.85 -6.96 -5.82
CA ALA A 13 2.61 -7.56 -5.33
C ALA A 13 2.35 -8.90 -6.00
N ARG A 14 1.68 -9.81 -5.28
CA ARG A 14 1.06 -11.00 -5.88
C ARG A 14 -0.12 -10.57 -6.78
N PRO A 15 -0.45 -11.36 -7.83
CA PRO A 15 -1.60 -11.09 -8.67
C PRO A 15 -2.89 -11.00 -7.86
N LEU A 16 -3.81 -10.16 -8.32
CA LEU A 16 -5.14 -10.05 -7.73
C LEU A 16 -5.91 -11.36 -7.93
N THR A 17 -6.71 -11.71 -6.93
CA THR A 17 -7.53 -12.92 -6.89
C THR A 17 -8.84 -12.74 -7.67
N SER A 18 -9.32 -11.50 -7.83
CA SER A 18 -10.56 -11.18 -8.53
C SER A 18 -10.38 -10.08 -9.56
N GLU A 19 -10.93 -10.30 -10.76
CA GLU A 19 -11.16 -9.25 -11.74
C GLU A 19 -12.26 -8.29 -11.27
N GLY A 20 -12.19 -7.03 -11.72
CA GLY A 20 -13.18 -6.00 -11.36
C GLY A 20 -13.15 -5.55 -9.90
N SER A 21 -11.99 -5.65 -9.24
CA SER A 21 -11.84 -5.22 -7.85
C SER A 21 -11.91 -3.69 -7.71
N ALA A 22 -12.61 -3.21 -6.67
CA ALA A 22 -12.67 -1.81 -6.28
C ALA A 22 -11.41 -1.43 -5.49
N ILE A 23 -10.78 -0.32 -5.86
CA ILE A 23 -9.56 0.19 -5.23
C ILE A 23 -9.92 1.30 -4.24
N LEU A 24 -9.49 1.14 -3.00
CA LEU A 24 -9.59 2.11 -1.92
C LEU A 24 -8.19 2.68 -1.64
N ILE A 25 -8.06 4.00 -1.58
CA ILE A 25 -6.78 4.67 -1.38
C ILE A 25 -6.86 5.55 -0.13
N GLY A 26 -5.95 5.34 0.80
CA GLY A 26 -5.90 6.02 2.09
C GLY A 26 -4.58 6.73 2.34
N PHE A 27 -4.12 7.56 1.40
CA PHE A 27 -2.90 8.34 1.61
C PHE A 27 -3.10 9.45 2.68
N PRO A 28 -2.04 9.82 3.41
CA PRO A 28 -2.09 10.93 4.36
C PRO A 28 -2.52 12.24 3.69
N GLY A 29 -3.57 12.86 4.24
CA GLY A 29 -4.08 14.15 3.79
C GLY A 29 -4.54 15.00 4.97
N SER A 30 -5.33 16.06 4.69
CA SER A 30 -5.86 16.93 5.75
C SER A 30 -6.71 16.12 6.74
N GLY A 31 -6.33 16.17 8.02
CA GLY A 31 -7.02 15.46 9.10
C GLY A 31 -6.90 13.93 9.07
N LEU A 32 -6.11 13.35 8.16
CA LEU A 32 -5.87 11.89 8.06
C LEU A 32 -7.14 11.02 7.98
N VAL A 33 -8.28 11.59 7.59
CA VAL A 33 -9.57 10.89 7.67
C VAL A 33 -9.58 9.64 6.79
N GLY A 34 -9.09 9.74 5.55
CA GLY A 34 -9.03 8.62 4.61
C GLY A 34 -8.06 7.53 5.05
N SER A 35 -6.86 7.90 5.51
CA SER A 35 -5.85 6.94 5.96
C SER A 35 -6.28 6.21 7.22
N ILE A 36 -6.87 6.91 8.20
CA ILE A 36 -7.40 6.32 9.43
C ILE A 36 -8.59 5.40 9.13
N ALA A 37 -9.56 5.86 8.33
CA ALA A 37 -10.74 5.07 7.99
C ALA A 37 -10.36 3.79 7.23
N LEU A 38 -9.47 3.89 6.24
CA LEU A 38 -9.03 2.72 5.47
C LEU A 38 -8.16 1.77 6.30
N SER A 39 -7.26 2.30 7.15
CA SER A 39 -6.46 1.46 8.06
C SER A 39 -7.36 0.68 9.01
N TYR A 40 -8.38 1.33 9.56
CA TYR A 40 -9.38 0.67 10.41
C TYR A 40 -10.13 -0.43 9.68
N LEU A 41 -10.56 -0.20 8.43
CA LEU A 41 -11.22 -1.22 7.61
C LEU A 41 -10.31 -2.41 7.31
N VAL A 42 -9.07 -2.16 6.92
CA VAL A 42 -8.06 -3.18 6.63
C VAL A 42 -7.83 -4.08 7.85
N GLU A 43 -7.68 -3.49 9.03
CA GLU A 43 -7.48 -4.22 10.28
C GLU A 43 -8.74 -5.01 10.68
N LYS A 44 -9.92 -4.37 10.73
CA LYS A 44 -11.15 -5.00 11.23
C LYS A 44 -11.74 -6.05 10.31
N LEU A 45 -11.56 -5.90 9.00
CA LEU A 45 -12.04 -6.88 8.03
C LEU A 45 -10.98 -7.94 7.68
N GLY A 46 -9.77 -7.82 8.26
CA GLY A 46 -8.68 -8.75 8.06
C GLY A 46 -8.31 -8.88 6.59
N PHE A 47 -7.90 -7.77 5.97
CA PHE A 47 -7.35 -7.80 4.62
C PHE A 47 -5.96 -8.45 4.63
N ASP A 48 -5.65 -9.18 3.57
CA ASP A 48 -4.35 -9.82 3.40
C ASP A 48 -3.37 -8.85 2.75
N SER A 49 -2.16 -8.72 3.30
CA SER A 49 -1.10 -7.93 2.66
C SER A 49 -0.60 -8.66 1.41
N ILE A 50 -0.85 -8.07 0.25
CA ILE A 50 -0.52 -8.67 -1.06
C ILE A 50 0.73 -8.07 -1.68
N GLY A 51 1.20 -6.93 -1.18
CA GLY A 51 2.38 -6.30 -1.74
C GLY A 51 2.70 -4.93 -1.19
N THR A 52 3.67 -4.29 -1.82
CA THR A 52 4.21 -3.01 -1.43
C THR A 52 4.60 -2.17 -2.64
N MET A 53 4.64 -0.86 -2.46
CA MET A 53 5.09 0.09 -3.47
C MET A 53 6.18 1.00 -2.92
N THR A 54 7.26 1.16 -3.68
CA THR A 54 8.40 2.00 -3.34
C THR A 54 8.71 2.94 -4.51
N SER A 55 9.11 4.16 -4.22
CA SER A 55 9.50 5.15 -5.23
C SER A 55 10.64 6.01 -4.71
N LYS A 56 11.49 6.50 -5.61
CA LYS A 56 12.50 7.53 -5.30
C LYS A 56 11.88 8.86 -4.83
N TYR A 57 10.59 9.07 -5.08
CA TYR A 57 9.84 10.25 -4.65
C TYR A 57 9.21 10.10 -3.26
N PHE A 58 9.17 8.89 -2.70
CA PHE A 58 8.67 8.71 -1.34
C PHE A 58 9.74 9.12 -0.33
N PRO A 59 9.34 9.67 0.84
CA PRO A 59 10.28 9.95 1.91
C PRO A 59 11.07 8.67 2.27
N PRO A 60 12.38 8.75 2.54
CA PRO A 60 13.20 7.59 2.91
C PRO A 60 12.90 7.18 4.35
N MET A 61 11.75 6.55 4.55
CA MET A 61 11.24 6.14 5.85
C MET A 61 10.71 4.71 5.81
N ALA A 62 10.74 4.06 6.97
CA ALA A 62 10.04 2.80 7.21
C ALA A 62 9.11 2.99 8.41
N MET A 63 7.93 2.38 8.35
CA MET A 63 6.99 2.37 9.47
C MET A 63 7.23 1.12 10.30
N MET A 64 7.29 1.26 11.62
CA MET A 64 7.31 0.13 12.54
C MET A 64 6.01 0.11 13.33
N SER A 65 5.26 -0.99 13.22
CA SER A 65 4.06 -1.23 14.01
C SER A 65 4.14 -2.65 14.57
N GLU A 66 3.88 -2.80 15.87
CA GLU A 66 3.88 -4.11 16.55
C GLU A 66 5.16 -4.93 16.32
N GLY A 67 6.31 -4.25 16.20
CA GLY A 67 7.60 -4.89 15.93
C GLY A 67 7.82 -5.32 14.48
N VAL A 68 6.87 -5.05 13.58
CA VAL A 68 6.99 -5.31 12.14
C VAL A 68 7.37 -4.03 11.42
N ILE A 69 8.47 -4.10 10.66
CA ILE A 69 8.93 -3.02 9.80
C ILE A 69 8.26 -3.18 8.43
N ALA A 70 7.65 -2.09 7.95
CA ALA A 70 7.03 -2.03 6.64
C ALA A 70 7.45 -0.77 5.89
N VAL A 71 7.47 -0.89 4.57
CA VAL A 71 7.66 0.23 3.64
C VAL A 71 6.45 1.15 3.64
N PRO A 72 6.59 2.43 3.22
CA PRO A 72 5.57 3.45 3.44
C PRO A 72 4.26 3.18 2.71
N VAL A 73 4.28 2.47 1.57
CA VAL A 73 3.08 2.13 0.82
C VAL A 73 2.88 0.63 0.73
N ARG A 74 1.73 0.16 1.20
CA ARG A 74 1.32 -1.23 1.34
C ARG A 74 0.03 -1.47 0.56
N ILE A 75 -0.08 -2.67 0.01
CA ILE A 75 -1.22 -3.09 -0.81
C ILE A 75 -1.86 -4.30 -0.12
N TYR A 76 -3.16 -4.20 0.07
CA TYR A 76 -3.98 -5.17 0.78
C TYR A 76 -5.14 -5.64 -0.10
N GLU A 77 -5.60 -6.88 0.08
CA GLU A 77 -6.70 -7.46 -0.67
C GLU A 77 -7.71 -8.15 0.25
N LYS A 78 -9.01 -7.99 -0.05
CA LYS A 78 -10.10 -8.76 0.53
C LYS A 78 -11.24 -8.93 -0.46
N GLY A 79 -11.38 -10.12 -1.04
CA GLY A 79 -12.43 -10.42 -2.00
C GLY A 79 -12.35 -9.51 -3.24
N LYS A 80 -13.31 -8.59 -3.38
CA LYS A 80 -13.35 -7.60 -4.49
C LYS A 80 -12.80 -6.23 -4.10
N PHE A 81 -12.17 -6.09 -2.93
CA PHE A 81 -11.60 -4.83 -2.47
C PHE A 81 -10.09 -4.92 -2.44
N VAL A 82 -9.43 -3.89 -2.96
CA VAL A 82 -7.99 -3.67 -2.85
C VAL A 82 -7.79 -2.37 -2.10
N ALA A 83 -6.97 -2.36 -1.06
CA ALA A 83 -6.66 -1.19 -0.26
C ALA A 83 -5.19 -0.81 -0.41
N ILE A 84 -4.92 0.47 -0.65
CA ILE A 84 -3.57 1.04 -0.75
C ILE A 84 -3.40 2.04 0.39
N LEU A 85 -2.44 1.76 1.27
CA LEU A 85 -2.12 2.53 2.49
C LEU A 85 -0.67 2.96 2.47
#